data_AF-A0A7X5WL33-F1
#
_entry.id   AF-A0A7X5WL33-F1
#
_cell.length_a   1.000
_cell.length_b   1.000
_cell.length_c   1.000
_cell.angle_alpha   90.00
_cell.angle_beta   90.00
_cell.angle_gamma   90.00
#
_symmetry.space_group_name_H-M   'P 1'
#
loop_
_entity.id
_entity.type
_entity.pdbx_description
1 polymer ?
#
loop_
_entity_poly.entity_id
_entity_poly.type
_entity_poly.pdbx_seq_one_letter_code
_entity_poly.pdbx_strand_id
1 'polypeptide(L)' 'DFCGGWLRSFRWDGAGASDRRDWTSDVGRLDSVVGFGVDGAGELYVLTADGIHAVVPVREG' A
#
# COMPACT_ATOMS: atom_id res chain seq x y z
N ASP A 1 0.58 -6.12 -7.71
CA ASP A 1 -0.29 -4.96 -7.90
C ASP A 1 -0.35 -4.52 -9.37
N PHE A 2 0.78 -4.25 -10.04
CA PHE A 2 0.81 -3.83 -11.46
C PHE A 2 -0.30 -4.33 -12.41
N CYS A 3 -0.56 -5.65 -12.53
CA CYS A 3 -1.70 -6.19 -13.30
C CYS A 3 -2.92 -6.61 -12.44
N GLY A 4 -2.72 -6.73 -11.13
CA GLY A 4 -3.73 -7.25 -10.21
C GLY A 4 -4.59 -6.17 -9.53
N GLY A 5 -4.12 -4.93 -9.48
CA GLY A 5 -4.80 -3.79 -8.87
C GLY A 5 -5.07 -3.95 -7.37
N TRP A 6 -4.21 -4.67 -6.65
CA TRP A 6 -4.41 -4.99 -5.23
C TRP A 6 -3.39 -4.28 -4.35
N LEU A 7 -3.85 -3.73 -3.22
CA LEU A 7 -2.97 -3.20 -2.17
C LEU A 7 -2.98 -4.16 -0.98
N ARG A 8 -1.81 -4.71 -0.62
CA ARG A 8 -1.68 -5.69 0.47
C ARG A 8 -0.48 -5.40 1.36
N SER A 9 -0.60 -5.72 2.64
CA SER A 9 0.48 -5.62 3.62
C SER A 9 0.71 -6.95 4.33
N PHE A 10 1.87 -7.08 4.96
CA PHE A 10 2.20 -8.15 5.90
C PHE A 10 3.21 -7.64 6.92
N ARG A 11 3.29 -8.29 8.08
CA ARG A 11 4.33 -8.05 9.08
C ARG A 11 5.51 -8.96 8.81
N TRP A 12 6.71 -8.38 8.72
CA TRP A 12 7.97 -9.12 8.64
C TRP A 12 8.72 -9.02 9.97
N ASP A 13 9.14 -10.14 10.54
CA ASP A 13 9.86 -10.21 11.83
C ASP A 13 11.32 -10.69 11.70
N GLY A 14 11.81 -10.87 10.49
CA GLY A 14 13.15 -11.39 10.21
C GLY A 14 13.20 -12.90 9.97
N ALA A 15 12.17 -13.66 10.37
CA ALA A 15 12.07 -15.09 10.14
C ALA A 15 10.94 -15.45 9.16
N GLY A 16 9.88 -14.65 9.12
CA GLY A 16 8.75 -14.91 8.23
C GLY A 16 7.80 -13.74 8.04
N ALA A 17 6.89 -13.92 7.09
CA ALA A 17 5.77 -13.02 6.85
C ALA A 17 4.53 -13.50 7.62
N SER A 18 3.93 -12.62 8.40
CA SER A 18 2.70 -12.84 9.18
C SER A 18 1.69 -11.71 8.93
N ASP A 19 0.48 -11.83 9.46
CA ASP A 19 -0.56 -10.78 9.41
C ASP A 19 -0.78 -10.20 8.01
N ARG A 20 -1.02 -11.07 7.02
CA ARG A 20 -1.35 -10.64 5.66
C ARG A 20 -2.71 -9.97 5.67
N ARG A 21 -2.77 -8.75 5.13
CA ARG A 21 -4.00 -7.99 4.96
C ARG A 21 -4.16 -7.52 3.53
N ASP A 22 -5.40 -7.59 3.06
CA ASP A 22 -5.83 -7.03 1.79
C ASP A 22 -6.67 -5.79 2.05
N TRP A 23 -6.25 -4.67 1.44
CA TRP A 23 -6.84 -3.35 1.59
C TRP A 23 -7.56 -2.90 0.31
N THR A 24 -7.63 -3.77 -0.70
CA THR A 24 -8.14 -3.39 -2.03
C THR A 24 -9.58 -2.89 -1.97
N SER A 25 -10.39 -3.40 -1.03
CA SER A 25 -11.76 -2.90 -0.80
C SER A 25 -11.80 -1.51 -0.17
N ASP A 26 -10.80 -1.15 0.63
CA ASP A 26 -10.76 0.11 1.38
C ASP A 26 -10.29 1.28 0.51
N VAL A 27 -9.32 1.04 -0.38
CA VAL A 27 -8.72 2.07 -1.23
C VAL A 27 -9.18 2.02 -2.69
N GLY A 28 -9.96 0.99 -3.06
CA GLY A 28 -10.28 0.69 -4.45
C GLY A 28 -9.13 0.01 -5.21
N ARG A 29 -9.34 -0.27 -6.49
CA ARG A 29 -8.31 -0.87 -7.35
C ARG A 29 -7.23 0.16 -7.69
N LEU A 30 -5.98 -0.16 -7.38
CA LEU A 30 -4.81 0.64 -7.73
C LEU A 30 -4.03 -0.07 -8.84
N ASP A 31 -4.41 0.15 -10.09
CA ASP A 31 -3.71 -0.49 -11.22
C ASP A 31 -2.29 0.04 -11.40
N SER A 32 -1.46 -0.76 -12.06
CA SER A 32 -0.13 -0.34 -12.50
C SER A 32 0.79 0.15 -11.38
N VAL A 33 0.67 -0.37 -10.15
CA VAL A 33 1.60 -0.03 -9.07
C VAL A 33 3.01 -0.53 -9.37
N VAL A 34 3.95 0.41 -9.33
CA VAL A 34 5.37 0.26 -9.68
C VAL A 34 6.28 0.42 -8.47
N GLY A 35 5.79 0.90 -7.32
CA GLY A 35 6.62 1.03 -6.14
C GLY A 35 5.92 1.65 -4.93
N PHE A 36 6.71 1.82 -3.88
CA PHE A 36 6.33 2.48 -2.63
C PHE A 36 7.43 3.45 -2.23
N GLY A 37 7.06 4.51 -1.52
CA GLY A 37 8.01 5.51 -1.05
C GLY A 37 7.58 6.12 0.27
N VAL A 38 8.53 6.64 1.03
CA VAL A 38 8.28 7.42 2.23
C VAL A 38 8.95 8.77 2.04
N ASP A 39 8.24 9.85 2.34
CA ASP A 39 8.79 11.19 2.24
C ASP A 39 9.66 11.59 3.46
N GLY A 40 10.11 12.85 3.48
CA GLY A 40 10.91 13.37 4.60
C GLY A 40 10.15 13.53 5.92
N ALA A 41 8.82 13.49 5.90
CA ALA A 41 7.96 13.57 7.08
C ALA A 41 7.53 12.19 7.60
N GLY A 42 7.80 11.12 6.85
CA GLY A 42 7.43 9.75 7.19
C GLY A 42 6.08 9.30 6.61
N GLU A 43 5.48 10.09 5.71
CA GLU A 43 4.24 9.72 5.03
C GLU A 43 4.51 8.64 3.98
N LEU A 44 3.68 7.58 3.96
CA LEU A 44 3.79 6.47 3.02
C LEU A 44 3.02 6.77 1.73
N TYR A 45 3.61 6.43 0.59
CA TYR A 45 3.03 6.61 -0.73
C TYR A 45 3.06 5.32 -1.54
N VAL A 46 2.08 5.17 -2.42
CA VAL A 46 2.03 4.16 -3.48
C VAL A 46 2.28 4.86 -4.81
N LEU A 47 3.22 4.33 -5.60
CA LEU A 47 3.54 4.83 -6.93
C LEU A 47 2.88 3.93 -7.96
N THR A 48 2.11 4.53 -8.87
CA THR A 48 1.51 3.87 -10.04
C THR A 48 2.17 4.42 -11.31
N ALA A 49 1.93 3.77 -12.46
CA ALA A 49 2.36 4.31 -13.74
C ALA A 49 1.69 5.67 -14.06
N ASP A 50 0.54 5.95 -13.43
CA ASP A 50 -0.29 7.13 -13.69
C ASP A 50 -0.12 8.24 -12.64
N GLY A 51 0.54 7.98 -11.51
CA GLY A 51 0.72 8.98 -10.46
C GLY A 51 1.24 8.45 -9.13
N ILE A 52 1.10 9.29 -8.11
CA ILE A 52 1.54 9.02 -6.73
C ILE A 52 0.34 9.24 -5.79
N HIS A 53 0.05 8.25 -4.95
CA HIS A 53 -1.06 8.27 -4.00
C HIS A 53 -0.53 8.26 -2.57
N ALA A 54 -1.00 9.18 -1.72
CA ALA A 54 -0.70 9.18 -0.29
C ALA A 54 -1.55 8.13 0.44
N VAL A 55 -0.93 7.38 1.35
CA VAL A 55 -1.63 6.46 2.25
C VAL A 55 -2.07 7.22 3.49
N VAL A 56 -3.36 7.49 3.61
CA VAL A 56 -3.93 8.25 4.73
C VAL A 56 -4.59 7.29 5.72
N PRO A 57 -4.15 7.25 6.99
CA PRO A 57 -4.84 6.47 8.01
C PRO A 57 -6.18 7.11 8.34
N VAL A 58 -7.26 6.36 8.18
CA VAL A 58 -8.57 6.74 8.72
C VAL A 58 -8.72 6.09 10.09
N ARG A 59 -8.95 6.89 11.12
CA ARG A 59 -9.35 6.35 12.43
C ARG A 59 -10.87 6.18 12.38
N GLU A 60 -11.34 4.94 12.46
CA GLU A 60 -12.75 4.73 12.79
C GLU A 60 -12.94 5.09 14.27
N GLY A 61 -13.92 5.97 14.53
CA GLY A 61 -14.25 6.45 15.88
C GLY A 61 -15.06 5.45 16.69
#